data_AF-A0A835F4V6-F1
#
_entry.id   AF-A0A835F4V6-F1
#
_cell.length_a   1.000
_cell.length_b   1.000
_cell.length_c   1.000
_cell.angle_alpha   90.00
_cell.angle_beta   90.00
_cell.angle_gamma   90.00
#
_symmetry.space_group_name_H-M   'P 1'
#
loop_
_entity.id
_entity.type
_entity.pdbx_description
1 polymer ?
#
loop_
_entity_poly.entity_id
_entity_poly.type
_entity_poly.pdbx_seq_one_letter_code
_entity_poly.pdbx_strand_id
1 'polypeptide(L)' 'MMMYIDGVERDEHQWRKIFLEVGFSEYKITPINGFRSLIEVYP' A
#
# COMPACT_ATOMS: atom_id res chain seq x y z
N MET A 1 -0.49 -13.86 2.97
CA MET A 1 -0.41 -15.09 2.13
C MET A 1 0.93 -15.06 1.42
N MET A 2 1.84 -16.00 1.72
CA MET A 2 3.08 -16.07 0.96
C MET A 2 2.73 -16.49 -0.47
N MET A 3 2.86 -15.57 -1.43
CA MET A 3 2.63 -15.89 -2.83
C MET A 3 3.81 -16.72 -3.33
N TYR A 4 3.57 -17.71 -4.19
CA TYR A 4 4.63 -18.48 -4.88
C TYR A 4 5.41 -17.65 -5.93
N ILE A 5 5.21 -16.33 -5.93
CA ILE A 5 5.87 -15.34 -6.77
C ILE A 5 6.60 -14.37 -5.83
N ASP A 6 7.65 -13.70 -6.30
CA ASP A 6 8.49 -12.75 -5.54
C ASP A 6 7.74 -11.47 -5.07
N GLY A 7 6.41 -11.52 -5.00
CA GLY A 7 5.57 -10.49 -4.40
C GLY A 7 5.68 -10.50 -2.88
N VAL A 8 5.57 -9.30 -2.29
CA VAL A 8 5.64 -9.08 -0.85
C VAL A 8 4.41 -8.30 -0.39
N GLU A 9 3.78 -8.80 0.68
CA GLU A 9 2.77 -8.04 1.42
C GLU A 9 3.49 -6.94 2.21
N ARG A 10 3.04 -5.69 2.08
CA ARG A 10 3.66 -4.54 2.72
C ARG A 10 2.77 -3.98 3.82
N ASP A 11 3.40 -3.52 4.89
CA ASP A 11 2.73 -2.70 5.89
C ASP A 11 2.54 -1.26 5.41
N GLU A 12 1.75 -0.50 6.16
CA GLU A 12 1.43 0.90 5.84
C GLU A 12 2.67 1.81 5.76
N HIS A 13 3.68 1.60 6.61
CA HIS A 13 4.88 2.44 6.61
C HIS A 13 5.72 2.21 5.35
N GLN A 14 5.79 0.96 4.89
CA GLN A 14 6.46 0.61 3.63
C GLN A 14 5.74 1.24 2.44
N TRP A 15 4.41 1.18 2.41
CA TRP A 15 3.62 1.87 1.37
C TRP A 15 3.80 3.39 1.40
N ARG A 16 3.73 3.99 2.60
CA ARG A 16 3.96 5.43 2.80
C ARG A 16 5.30 5.87 2.24
N LYS A 17 6.37 5.12 2.52
CA LYS A 17 7.71 5.45 2.02
C LYS A 17 7.73 5.49 0.50
N ILE A 18 7.15 4.49 -0.14
CA ILE A 18 7.05 4.44 -1.61
C ILE A 18 6.30 5.67 -2.12
N PHE A 19 5.12 5.98 -1.58
CA PHE A 19 4.32 7.12 -2.06
C PHE A 19 5.05 8.45 -1.94
N LEU A 20 5.75 8.69 -0.82
CA LEU A 20 6.56 9.88 -0.65
C LEU A 20 7.76 9.92 -1.60
N GLU A 21 8.42 8.78 -1.85
CA GLU A 21 9.56 8.68 -2.78
C GLU A 21 9.18 8.96 -4.23
N VAL A 22 7.98 8.58 -4.67
CA VAL A 22 7.46 8.94 -6.00
C VAL A 22 6.76 10.31 -6.06
N GLY A 23 6.69 11.04 -4.94
CA GLY A 23 6.23 12.42 -4.90
C GLY A 23 4.72 12.61 -4.80
N PHE A 24 3.98 11.60 -4.31
CA PHE A 24 2.58 11.80 -3.94
C PHE A 24 2.49 12.61 -2.65
N SER A 25 1.57 13.58 -2.62
CA SER A 25 1.33 14.43 -1.46
C SER A 25 0.65 13.69 -0.31
N GLU A 26 -0.36 12.88 -0.62
CA GLU A 26 -1.21 12.22 0.36
C GLU A 26 -1.66 10.83 -0.11
N TYR A 27 -2.05 9.99 0.85
CA TYR A 27 -2.65 8.69 0.59
C TYR A 27 -3.69 8.35 1.65
N LYS A 28 -4.64 7.49 1.29
CA LYS A 28 -5.66 6.96 2.20
C LYS A 28 -5.76 5.46 2.03
N ILE A 29 -5.71 4.75 3.15
CA ILE A 29 -5.88 3.30 3.21
C ILE A 29 -7.25 3.00 3.82
N THR A 30 -8.10 2.32 3.07
CA THR A 30 -9.40 1.85 3.53
C THR A 30 -9.37 0.32 3.60
N PRO A 31 -9.60 -0.31 4.77
CA PRO A 31 -9.70 -1.76 4.84
C PRO A 31 -10.92 -2.21 4.03
N ILE A 32 -10.73 -3.20 3.15
CA ILE A 32 -11.83 -3.87 2.43
C ILE A 32 -12.01 -5.28 3.00
N ASN A 33 -13.17 -5.90 2.76
CA ASN A 33 -13.51 -7.20 3.35
C ASN A 33 -12.35 -8.21 3.31
N GLY A 34 -11.97 -8.70 4.49
CA GLY A 34 -10.90 -9.69 4.67
C GLY A 34 -9.52 -9.05 4.92
N PHE A 35 -8.49 -9.58 4.25
CA PHE A 35 -7.08 -9.23 4.47
C PHE A 35 -6.53 -8.22 3.45
N ARG A 36 -7.41 -7.51 2.73
CA ARG A 36 -7.03 -6.59 1.66
C ARG A 36 -7.37 -5.16 2.05
N SER A 37 -6.67 -4.21 1.45
CA SER A 37 -6.93 -2.78 1.61
C SER A 37 -7.05 -2.11 0.25
N LEU A 38 -7.93 -1.12 0.15
CA LEU A 38 -7.96 -0.16 -0.94
C LEU A 38 -7.03 0.99 -0.59
N ILE A 39 -6.11 1.34 -1.50
CA ILE A 39 -5.20 2.46 -1.34
C ILE A 39 -5.50 3.52 -2.39
N GLU A 40 -5.86 4.71 -1.94
CA GLU A 40 -6.07 5.90 -2.76
C GLU A 40 -4.83 6.79 -2.62
N VAL A 41 -4.23 7.23 -3.73
CA VAL A 41 -3.03 8.10 -3.74
C VAL A 41 -3.35 9.40 -4.47
N TYR A 42 -2.86 10.52 -3.94
CA TYR A 42 -3.13 11.88 -4.42
C TYR A 42 -1.83 12.57 -4.83
N PRO A 43 -1.79 13.23 -6.01
CA PRO A 43 -0.61 13.98 -6.46
C PRO A 43 -0.11 14.96 -5.40
#